data_AF-A0A2L0BQE2-F1
#
_entry.id   AF-A0A2L0BQE2-F1
#
_cell.length_a   1.000
_cell.length_b   1.000
_cell.length_c   1.000
_cell.angle_alpha   90.00
_cell.angle_beta   90.00
_cell.angle_gamma   90.00
#
_symmetry.space_group_name_H-M   'P 1'
#
loop_
_entity.id
_entity.type
_entity.pdbx_description
1 polymer ?
#
loop_
_entity_poly.entity_id
_entity_poly.type
_entity_poly.pdbx_seq_one_letter_code
_entity_poly.pdbx_strand_id
1 'polypeptide(L)'
;ETLSNRYPYSCYKQVFVDEVDEDYKSYATMSILNTNLLHSAVIIDQVYITRRAMAQAIAEQFFGCFISMQNWSDMWLPKGISLYLSGLYCKKSFGNNEYREFVQSTLQDVVKYEEEYGGIMLDPSQPPAPIPTSGNNAPALQKHNENSFYFAIRNLHTMSPLYVEAMHKKALLVMRMLEHRIGQELLLQVFNKQLSLASNAAGQKIGSGLWGHMLISTNVFTKAI
;
A
#
# COMPACT_ATOMS: atom_id res chain seq x y z
N GLU A 1 18.27 -6.27 8.20
CA GLU A 1 17.31 -5.87 7.16
C GLU A 1 15.93 -5.64 7.80
N THR A 2 14.97 -5.01 7.11
CA THR A 2 13.59 -4.79 7.64
C THR A 2 12.69 -6.00 7.44
N LEU A 3 12.85 -6.70 6.33
CA LEU A 3 12.24 -8.00 6.07
C LEU A 3 13.29 -9.09 6.28
N SER A 4 12.88 -10.22 6.85
CA SER A 4 13.77 -11.37 7.11
C SER A 4 13.86 -12.34 5.93
N ASN A 5 13.15 -12.04 4.83
CA ASN A 5 13.12 -12.85 3.62
C ASN A 5 14.06 -12.30 2.55
N ARG A 6 14.62 -13.22 1.74
CA ARG A 6 15.38 -12.86 0.53
C ARG A 6 14.44 -12.27 -0.52
N TYR A 7 15.03 -11.51 -1.44
CA TYR A 7 14.33 -11.03 -2.62
C TYR A 7 13.73 -12.22 -3.39
N PRO A 8 12.44 -12.19 -3.77
CA PRO A 8 11.74 -13.36 -4.29
C PRO A 8 12.16 -13.78 -5.70
N TYR A 9 12.91 -12.94 -6.42
CA TYR A 9 13.35 -13.21 -7.78
C TYR A 9 14.87 -13.35 -7.88
N SER A 10 15.34 -13.84 -9.03
CA SER A 10 16.77 -14.09 -9.28
C SER A 10 17.62 -12.83 -9.47
N CYS A 11 17.02 -11.77 -10.01
CA CYS A 11 17.71 -10.51 -10.29
C CYS A 11 16.76 -9.31 -10.20
N TYR A 12 17.33 -8.13 -10.01
CA TYR A 12 16.64 -6.86 -10.05
C TYR A 12 17.19 -6.02 -11.20
N LYS A 13 16.30 -5.58 -12.09
CA LYS A 13 16.59 -4.71 -13.23
C LYS A 13 15.95 -3.35 -12.99
N GLN A 14 16.68 -2.29 -13.26
CA GLN A 14 16.19 -0.92 -13.15
C GLN A 14 16.41 -0.22 -14.48
N VAL A 15 15.34 0.36 -15.04
CA VAL A 15 15.39 1.04 -16.33
C VAL A 15 14.82 2.44 -16.18
N PHE A 16 15.57 3.43 -16.67
CA PHE A 16 15.13 4.81 -16.74
C PHE A 16 14.66 5.09 -18.16
N VAL A 17 13.42 5.56 -18.28
CA VAL A 17 12.76 5.85 -19.56
C VAL A 17 12.29 7.30 -19.54
N ASP A 18 12.47 7.98 -20.66
CA ASP A 18 12.02 9.35 -20.85
C ASP A 18 10.52 9.36 -21.22
N GLU A 19 9.81 10.45 -20.89
CA GLU A 19 8.38 10.61 -21.18
C GLU A 19 7.44 9.55 -20.54
N VAL A 20 7.76 9.07 -19.34
CA VAL A 20 6.86 8.21 -18.56
C VAL A 20 5.83 9.07 -17.80
N ASP A 21 4.56 8.67 -17.85
CA ASP A 21 3.44 9.35 -17.18
C ASP A 21 3.54 9.30 -15.64
N GLU A 22 3.98 8.16 -15.10
CA GLU A 22 4.23 7.99 -13.66
C GLU A 22 5.74 8.03 -13.33
N ASP A 23 6.11 8.55 -12.15
CA ASP A 23 7.52 8.61 -11.71
C ASP A 23 8.19 7.23 -11.64
N TYR A 24 7.43 6.22 -11.24
CA TYR A 24 7.89 4.84 -11.18
C TYR A 24 6.75 3.86 -11.42
N LYS A 25 7.06 2.72 -12.04
CA LYS A 25 6.19 1.55 -12.13
C LYS A 25 6.94 0.27 -11.83
N SER A 26 6.37 -0.54 -10.94
CA SER A 26 6.96 -1.77 -10.46
C SER A 26 6.42 -2.98 -11.22
N TYR A 27 7.33 -3.82 -11.73
CA TYR A 27 7.01 -5.09 -12.38
C TYR A 27 7.83 -6.23 -11.74
N ALA A 28 7.47 -7.48 -12.06
CA ALA A 28 8.24 -8.63 -11.62
C ALA A 28 9.69 -8.54 -12.12
N THR A 29 10.67 -8.56 -11.22
CA THR A 29 12.12 -8.43 -11.48
C THR A 29 12.59 -7.07 -12.02
N MET A 30 11.70 -6.15 -12.36
CA MET A 30 12.04 -4.92 -13.08
C MET A 30 11.28 -3.71 -12.54
N SER A 31 11.94 -2.57 -12.42
CA SER A 31 11.31 -1.27 -12.16
C SER A 31 11.59 -0.32 -13.32
N ILE A 32 10.55 0.32 -13.83
CA ILE A 32 10.64 1.38 -14.82
C ILE A 32 10.50 2.70 -14.06
N LEU A 33 11.45 3.61 -14.23
CA LEU A 33 11.46 4.91 -13.58
C LEU A 33 11.61 6.02 -14.61
N ASN A 34 11.13 7.20 -14.26
CA ASN A 34 11.32 8.40 -15.07
C ASN A 34 12.80 8.86 -15.03
N THR A 35 13.35 9.25 -16.19
CA THR A 35 14.69 9.87 -16.34
C THR A 35 14.88 11.10 -15.45
N ASN A 36 13.81 11.84 -15.14
CA ASN A 36 13.82 13.00 -14.23
C ASN A 36 14.28 12.68 -12.80
N LEU A 37 14.27 11.40 -12.40
CA LEU A 37 14.78 10.99 -11.08
C LEU A 37 16.31 10.90 -11.05
N LEU A 38 16.99 10.89 -12.20
CA LEU A 38 18.45 10.89 -12.28
C LEU A 38 18.99 12.27 -11.91
N HIS A 39 19.93 12.29 -10.97
CA HIS A 39 20.55 13.51 -10.49
C HIS A 39 22.03 13.30 -10.21
N SER A 40 22.80 14.38 -10.35
CA SER A 40 24.19 14.43 -9.90
C SER A 40 24.25 14.50 -8.37
N ALA A 41 25.36 14.05 -7.79
CA ALA A 41 25.59 14.08 -6.33
C ALA A 41 25.57 15.49 -5.72
N VAL A 42 25.65 16.55 -6.55
CA VAL A 42 25.57 17.95 -6.12
C VAL A 42 24.13 18.36 -5.77
N ILE A 43 23.12 17.71 -6.34
CA ILE A 43 21.70 18.06 -6.15
C ILE A 43 21.17 17.26 -4.95
N ILE A 44 21.27 17.84 -3.76
CA ILE A 44 20.91 17.18 -2.50
C ILE A 44 19.39 17.00 -2.31
N ASP A 45 18.57 17.92 -2.82
CA ASP A 45 17.12 17.90 -2.59
C ASP A 45 16.45 16.71 -3.30
N GLN A 46 16.95 16.36 -4.48
CA GLN A 46 16.44 15.25 -5.28
C GLN A 46 16.70 13.87 -4.64
N VAL A 47 17.66 13.79 -3.70
CA VAL A 47 18.02 12.53 -3.04
C VAL A 47 16.81 11.93 -2.32
N TYR A 48 16.01 12.74 -1.64
CA TYR A 48 14.84 12.27 -0.89
C TYR A 48 13.78 11.70 -1.81
N ILE A 49 13.47 12.40 -2.90
CA ILE A 49 12.43 12.03 -3.88
C ILE A 49 12.84 10.73 -4.58
N THR A 50 14.03 10.70 -5.18
CA THR A 50 14.50 9.54 -5.97
C THR A 50 14.67 8.30 -5.10
N ARG A 51 15.22 8.43 -3.89
CA ARG A 51 15.41 7.26 -3.01
C ARG A 51 14.09 6.72 -2.46
N ARG A 52 13.12 7.59 -2.18
CA ARG A 52 11.76 7.19 -1.78
C ARG A 52 11.04 6.46 -2.91
N ALA A 53 11.11 6.99 -4.14
CA ALA A 53 10.53 6.36 -5.32
C ALA A 53 11.16 4.97 -5.59
N MET A 54 12.49 4.85 -5.51
CA MET A 54 13.17 3.56 -5.67
C MET A 54 12.83 2.57 -4.55
N ALA A 55 12.77 3.02 -3.29
CA ALA A 55 12.38 2.17 -2.17
C ALA A 55 10.94 1.66 -2.31
N GLN A 56 10.05 2.53 -2.77
CA GLN A 56 8.66 2.19 -3.07
C GLN A 56 8.57 1.17 -4.22
N ALA A 57 9.34 1.36 -5.30
CA ALA A 57 9.36 0.44 -6.42
C ALA A 57 9.80 -0.97 -6.01
N ILE A 58 10.80 -1.08 -5.13
CA ILE A 58 11.26 -2.36 -4.61
C ILE A 58 10.21 -2.97 -3.66
N ALA A 59 9.60 -2.16 -2.78
CA ALA A 59 8.60 -2.65 -1.84
C ALA A 59 7.37 -3.23 -2.55
N GLU A 60 6.95 -2.63 -3.67
CA GLU A 60 5.84 -3.12 -4.50
C GLU A 60 6.14 -4.43 -5.23
N GLN A 61 7.42 -4.72 -5.51
CA GLN A 61 7.79 -6.03 -6.06
C GLN A 61 7.53 -7.16 -5.07
N PHE A 62 7.72 -6.92 -3.77
CA PHE A 62 7.32 -7.88 -2.73
C PHE A 62 5.80 -7.93 -2.56
N PHE A 63 5.17 -6.77 -2.38
CA PHE A 63 3.73 -6.63 -2.17
C PHE A 63 3.10 -5.87 -3.34
N GLY A 64 2.55 -6.60 -4.31
CA GLY A 64 2.05 -6.08 -5.59
C GLY A 64 2.35 -7.07 -6.71
N CYS A 65 3.62 -7.44 -6.88
CA CYS A 65 4.04 -8.42 -7.89
C CYS A 65 4.16 -9.86 -7.35
N PHE A 66 4.85 -10.05 -6.22
CA PHE A 66 5.05 -11.40 -5.68
C PHE A 66 3.85 -11.90 -4.89
N ILE A 67 3.33 -11.04 -3.98
CA ILE A 67 2.02 -11.22 -3.35
C ILE A 67 1.05 -10.24 -4.00
N SER A 68 0.01 -10.75 -4.65
CA SER A 68 -0.98 -9.93 -5.37
C SER A 68 -2.32 -9.89 -4.63
N MET A 69 -3.13 -8.87 -4.90
CA MET A 69 -4.48 -8.77 -4.32
C MET A 69 -5.39 -9.90 -4.83
N GLN A 70 -6.26 -10.43 -3.96
CA GLN A 70 -7.26 -11.43 -4.35
C GLN A 70 -8.45 -10.80 -5.08
N ASN A 71 -8.94 -9.66 -4.57
CA ASN A 71 -10.08 -8.92 -5.10
C ASN A 71 -9.72 -7.44 -5.28
N TRP A 72 -10.46 -6.73 -6.15
CA TRP A 72 -10.26 -5.29 -6.37
C TRP A 72 -10.50 -4.45 -5.12
N SER A 73 -11.38 -4.91 -4.22
CA SER A 73 -11.62 -4.28 -2.92
C SER A 73 -10.41 -4.34 -1.99
N ASP A 74 -9.44 -5.23 -2.24
CA ASP A 74 -8.21 -5.37 -1.46
C ASP A 74 -7.05 -4.56 -2.05
N MET A 75 -7.28 -3.73 -3.07
CA MET A 75 -6.22 -2.96 -3.74
C MET A 75 -5.41 -2.07 -2.77
N TRP A 76 -6.09 -1.52 -1.76
CA TRP A 76 -5.46 -0.65 -0.76
C TRP A 76 -4.37 -1.39 0.04
N LEU A 77 -4.48 -2.71 0.18
CA LEU A 77 -3.68 -3.50 1.11
C LEU A 77 -2.23 -3.72 0.62
N PRO A 78 -1.95 -4.29 -0.58
CA PRO A 78 -0.59 -4.39 -1.08
C PRO A 78 0.10 -3.03 -1.18
N LYS A 79 -0.63 -2.00 -1.68
CA LYS A 79 -0.06 -0.65 -1.80
C LYS A 79 0.23 -0.04 -0.43
N GLY A 80 -0.69 -0.18 0.54
CA GLY A 80 -0.49 0.28 1.92
C GLY A 80 0.74 -0.36 2.58
N ILE A 81 0.92 -1.67 2.43
CA ILE A 81 2.10 -2.39 2.94
C ILE A 81 3.38 -1.89 2.27
N SER A 82 3.37 -1.72 0.94
CA SER A 82 4.55 -1.23 0.21
C SER A 82 4.96 0.18 0.64
N LEU A 83 4.00 1.11 0.77
CA LEU A 83 4.21 2.48 1.25
C LEU A 83 4.72 2.49 2.68
N TYR A 84 4.18 1.62 3.53
CA TYR A 84 4.63 1.47 4.91
C TYR A 84 6.10 1.01 4.99
N LEU A 85 6.49 0.00 4.22
CA LEU A 85 7.87 -0.49 4.16
C LEU A 85 8.83 0.57 3.61
N SER A 86 8.42 1.32 2.59
CA SER A 86 9.16 2.48 2.07
C SER A 86 9.32 3.57 3.13
N GLY A 87 8.27 3.84 3.92
CA GLY A 87 8.31 4.75 5.06
C GLY A 87 9.31 4.33 6.14
N LEU A 88 9.36 3.04 6.48
CA LEU A 88 10.35 2.49 7.41
C LEU A 88 11.79 2.65 6.89
N TYR A 89 12.00 2.42 5.58
CA TYR A 89 13.29 2.67 4.94
C TYR A 89 13.68 4.16 5.03
N CYS A 90 12.73 5.07 4.75
CA CYS A 90 12.97 6.52 4.83
C CYS A 90 13.30 6.94 6.25
N LYS A 91 12.56 6.45 7.26
CA LYS A 91 12.84 6.72 8.69
C LYS A 91 14.25 6.29 9.08
N LYS A 92 14.72 5.15 8.57
CA LYS A 92 16.07 4.64 8.84
C LYS A 92 17.17 5.40 8.10
N SER A 93 16.92 5.82 6.85
CA SER A 93 17.95 6.39 5.97
C SER A 93 18.07 7.91 6.10
N PHE A 94 16.94 8.60 6.27
CA PHE A 94 16.84 10.07 6.30
C PHE A 94 16.54 10.64 7.68
N GLY A 95 16.25 9.77 8.65
CA GLY A 95 15.98 10.15 10.03
C GLY A 95 14.50 10.35 10.34
N ASN A 96 14.22 10.53 11.62
CA ASN A 96 12.86 10.55 12.14
C ASN A 96 12.09 11.83 11.82
N ASN A 97 12.77 12.98 11.68
CA ASN A 97 12.11 14.25 11.42
C ASN A 97 11.49 14.29 10.03
N GLU A 98 12.25 13.86 9.02
CA GLU A 98 11.75 13.72 7.64
C GLU A 98 10.56 12.75 7.58
N TYR A 99 10.64 11.63 8.28
CA TYR A 99 9.51 10.69 8.34
C TYR A 99 8.27 11.30 9.00
N ARG A 100 8.43 12.13 10.04
CA ARG A 100 7.31 12.81 10.70
C ARG A 100 6.67 13.87 9.80
N GLU A 101 7.48 14.62 9.07
CA GLU A 101 7.01 15.57 8.06
C GLU A 101 6.20 14.83 7.00
N PHE A 102 6.76 13.75 6.44
CA PHE A 102 6.09 12.94 5.42
C PHE A 102 4.72 12.42 5.87
N VAL A 103 4.62 11.90 7.10
CA VAL A 103 3.34 11.43 7.67
C VAL A 103 2.36 12.59 7.87
N GLN A 104 2.85 13.74 8.34
CA GLN A 104 2.00 14.92 8.58
C GLN A 104 1.48 15.51 7.27
N SER A 105 2.33 15.64 6.25
CA SER A 105 1.95 16.08 4.90
C SER A 105 0.93 15.12 4.28
N THR A 106 1.18 13.81 4.37
CA THR A 106 0.23 12.78 3.89
C THR A 106 -1.13 12.88 4.58
N LEU A 107 -1.15 13.15 5.89
CA LEU A 107 -2.40 13.35 6.64
C LEU A 107 -3.15 14.59 6.17
N GLN A 108 -2.45 15.71 5.98
CA GLN A 108 -3.05 16.96 5.50
C GLN A 108 -3.67 16.79 4.11
N ASP A 109 -2.98 16.08 3.21
CA ASP A 109 -3.50 15.78 1.87
C ASP A 109 -4.80 14.97 1.90
N VAL A 110 -4.86 13.95 2.77
CA VAL A 110 -6.07 13.12 2.94
C VAL A 110 -7.21 13.95 3.53
N VAL A 111 -6.94 14.76 4.55
CA VAL A 111 -7.95 15.64 5.16
C VAL A 111 -8.50 16.62 4.13
N LYS A 112 -7.63 17.29 3.36
CA LYS A 112 -8.04 18.22 2.31
C LYS A 112 -8.94 17.53 1.28
N TYR A 113 -8.58 16.32 0.85
CA TYR A 113 -9.39 15.54 -0.08
C TYR A 113 -10.76 15.18 0.51
N GLU A 114 -10.80 14.73 1.76
CA GLU A 114 -12.05 14.34 2.43
C GLU A 114 -12.97 15.52 2.72
N GLU A 115 -12.42 16.72 2.95
CA GLU A 115 -13.19 17.97 3.09
C GLU A 115 -13.82 18.42 1.77
N GLU A 116 -13.09 18.29 0.65
CA GLU A 116 -13.56 18.75 -0.67
C GLU A 116 -14.52 17.75 -1.35
N TYR A 117 -14.23 16.45 -1.29
CA TYR A 117 -14.92 15.42 -2.08
C TYR A 117 -15.66 14.37 -1.23
N GLY A 118 -15.43 14.36 0.09
CA GLY A 118 -16.04 13.42 1.02
C GLY A 118 -15.16 12.20 1.34
N GLY A 119 -15.64 11.37 2.28
CA GLY A 119 -14.85 10.28 2.86
C GLY A 119 -14.41 9.19 1.86
N ILE A 120 -13.18 8.69 2.06
CA ILE A 120 -12.59 7.63 1.24
C ILE A 120 -12.92 6.26 1.85
N MET A 121 -13.37 5.32 1.02
CA MET A 121 -13.70 3.95 1.40
C MET A 121 -12.57 3.00 0.95
N LEU A 122 -11.97 2.27 1.89
CA LEU A 122 -10.83 1.38 1.59
C LEU A 122 -11.27 0.01 1.08
N ASP A 123 -12.31 -0.57 1.68
CA ASP A 123 -12.90 -1.84 1.25
C ASP A 123 -14.38 -1.61 0.89
N PRO A 124 -14.73 -1.53 -0.42
CA PRO A 124 -16.11 -1.36 -0.86
C PRO A 124 -16.97 -2.63 -0.72
N SER A 125 -16.39 -3.78 -0.35
CA SER A 125 -17.08 -5.08 -0.29
C SER A 125 -17.78 -5.33 1.05
N GLN A 126 -17.32 -4.69 2.12
CA GLN A 126 -17.95 -4.77 3.43
C GLN A 126 -18.79 -3.52 3.71
N PRO A 127 -20.01 -3.66 4.27
CA PRO A 127 -20.73 -2.52 4.78
C PRO A 127 -19.91 -1.85 5.90
N PRO A 128 -19.89 -0.51 5.98
CA PRO A 128 -19.15 0.19 7.02
C PRO A 128 -19.60 -0.29 8.40
N ALA A 129 -18.64 -0.46 9.31
CA ALA A 129 -18.93 -0.89 10.67
C ALA A 129 -19.93 0.08 11.32
N PRO A 130 -20.96 -0.43 12.03
CA PRO A 130 -21.90 0.44 12.72
C PRO A 130 -21.15 1.32 13.73
N ILE A 131 -21.45 2.61 13.71
CA ILE A 131 -20.89 3.58 14.67
C ILE A 131 -21.23 3.07 16.08
N PRO A 132 -20.28 3.05 17.04
CA PRO A 132 -20.58 2.66 18.41
C PRO A 132 -21.53 3.70 19.04
N THR A 133 -22.84 3.47 18.91
CA THR A 133 -23.87 4.23 19.62
C THR A 133 -24.08 3.60 20.98
N SER A 134 -23.79 4.34 22.05
CA SER A 134 -24.00 3.97 23.45
C SER A 134 -25.48 4.00 23.87
N GLY A 135 -26.38 3.37 23.11
CA GLY A 135 -27.80 3.35 23.39
C GLY A 135 -28.55 2.21 22.70
N ASN A 136 -29.43 1.56 23.45
CA ASN A 136 -30.25 0.38 23.11
C ASN A 136 -31.29 0.56 21.97
N ASN A 137 -31.02 1.40 20.98
CA ASN A 137 -31.93 1.54 19.85
C ASN A 137 -31.44 0.67 18.69
N ALA A 138 -32.33 -0.19 18.21
CA ALA A 138 -32.13 -1.06 17.06
C ALA A 138 -31.43 -0.31 15.91
N PRO A 139 -30.54 -0.97 15.14
CA PRO A 139 -29.83 -0.31 14.05
C PRO A 139 -30.86 0.06 12.98
N ALA A 140 -31.25 1.34 12.94
CA ALA A 140 -31.82 1.88 11.73
C ALA A 140 -30.77 1.65 10.63
N LEU A 141 -31.14 0.97 9.55
CA LEU A 141 -30.40 1.04 8.30
C LEU A 141 -30.37 2.52 7.91
N GLN A 142 -29.37 3.24 8.38
CA GLN A 142 -29.00 4.49 7.75
C GLN A 142 -28.63 4.07 6.33
N LYS A 143 -29.53 4.37 5.37
CA LYS A 143 -29.13 4.57 3.99
C LYS A 143 -27.99 5.57 4.07
N HIS A 144 -26.77 5.04 4.08
CA HIS A 144 -25.60 5.88 4.01
C HIS A 144 -25.83 6.74 2.77
N ASN A 145 -25.67 8.06 2.90
CA ASN A 145 -25.40 8.88 1.74
C ASN A 145 -24.19 8.19 1.10
N GLU A 146 -24.44 7.42 0.04
CA GLU A 146 -23.44 7.21 -0.98
C GLU A 146 -23.06 8.64 -1.33
N ASN A 147 -21.91 9.11 -0.83
CA ASN A 147 -21.29 10.29 -1.42
C ASN A 147 -21.29 9.93 -2.90
N SER A 148 -22.14 10.60 -3.68
CA SER A 148 -22.45 10.22 -5.04
C SER A 148 -21.23 10.60 -5.86
N PHE A 149 -20.14 9.86 -5.68
CA PHE A 149 -19.00 9.92 -6.55
C PHE A 149 -19.55 9.65 -7.94
N TYR A 150 -19.25 10.57 -8.84
CA TYR A 150 -19.67 10.47 -10.24
C TYR A 150 -19.25 9.13 -10.85
N PHE A 151 -18.16 8.55 -10.34
CA PHE A 151 -17.66 7.24 -10.71
C PHE A 151 -17.85 6.19 -9.63
N ALA A 152 -18.21 4.97 -10.04
CA ALA A 152 -18.33 3.83 -9.15
C ALA A 152 -16.96 3.43 -8.57
N ILE A 153 -16.89 3.27 -7.25
CA ILE A 153 -15.68 2.84 -6.52
C ILE A 153 -15.46 1.32 -6.64
N ARG A 154 -16.45 0.57 -7.14
CA ARG A 154 -16.39 -0.90 -7.23
C ARG A 154 -15.43 -1.41 -8.32
N ASN A 155 -15.23 -0.64 -9.38
CA ASN A 155 -14.39 -1.02 -10.51
C ASN A 155 -13.14 -0.15 -10.56
N LEU A 156 -11.98 -0.78 -10.73
CA LEU A 156 -10.69 -0.07 -10.82
C LEU A 156 -10.68 0.93 -11.98
N HIS A 157 -11.21 0.53 -13.14
CA HIS A 157 -11.16 1.35 -14.36
C HIS A 157 -12.10 2.56 -14.34
N THR A 158 -13.05 2.61 -13.41
CA THR A 158 -13.93 3.77 -13.26
C THR A 158 -13.43 4.75 -12.20
N MET A 159 -12.54 4.32 -11.31
CA MET A 159 -12.10 5.15 -10.19
C MET A 159 -11.28 6.35 -10.65
N SER A 160 -11.56 7.52 -10.07
CA SER A 160 -10.79 8.74 -10.36
C SER A 160 -9.34 8.60 -9.89
N PRO A 161 -8.34 9.02 -10.69
CA PRO A 161 -6.93 8.99 -10.28
C PRO A 161 -6.67 9.73 -8.95
N LEU A 162 -7.34 10.87 -8.73
CA LEU A 162 -7.24 11.62 -7.48
C LEU A 162 -7.76 10.81 -6.28
N TYR A 163 -8.83 10.03 -6.48
CA TYR A 163 -9.35 9.13 -5.45
C TYR A 163 -8.37 8.00 -5.16
N VAL A 164 -7.75 7.41 -6.19
CA VAL A 164 -6.75 6.35 -6.04
C VAL A 164 -5.54 6.85 -5.24
N GLU A 165 -5.04 8.04 -5.54
CA GLU A 165 -3.93 8.63 -4.80
C GLU A 165 -4.29 8.87 -3.33
N ALA A 166 -5.46 9.46 -3.06
CA ALA A 166 -5.94 9.69 -1.71
C ALA A 166 -6.17 8.37 -0.93
N MET A 167 -6.69 7.34 -1.62
CA MET A 167 -6.83 5.99 -1.07
C MET A 167 -5.49 5.38 -0.67
N HIS A 168 -4.45 5.52 -1.50
CA HIS A 168 -3.11 5.05 -1.17
C HIS A 168 -2.51 5.77 0.05
N LYS A 169 -2.67 7.11 0.12
CA LYS A 169 -2.25 7.90 1.29
C LYS A 169 -2.98 7.48 2.56
N LYS A 170 -4.29 7.24 2.47
CA LYS A 170 -5.10 6.74 3.59
C LYS A 170 -4.69 5.33 4.01
N ALA A 171 -4.38 4.44 3.06
CA ALA A 171 -3.90 3.08 3.34
C ALA A 171 -2.60 3.09 4.17
N LEU A 172 -1.66 3.99 3.85
CA LEU A 172 -0.43 4.18 4.64
C LEU A 172 -0.75 4.60 6.08
N LEU A 173 -1.68 5.54 6.28
CA LEU A 173 -2.08 5.99 7.62
C LEU A 173 -2.75 4.87 8.42
N VAL A 174 -3.57 4.04 7.78
CA VAL A 174 -4.17 2.85 8.41
C VAL A 174 -3.11 1.84 8.82
N MET A 175 -2.12 1.56 7.97
CA MET A 175 -0.99 0.68 8.34
C MET A 175 -0.22 1.22 9.55
N ARG A 176 -0.01 2.53 9.61
CA ARG A 176 0.61 3.18 10.77
C ARG A 176 -0.26 3.07 12.02
N MET A 177 -1.58 3.19 11.92
CA MET A 177 -2.48 2.99 13.06
C MET A 177 -2.42 1.54 13.57
N LEU A 178 -2.33 0.56 12.66
CA LEU A 178 -2.12 -0.85 13.01
C LEU A 178 -0.78 -1.06 13.72
N GLU A 179 0.30 -0.43 13.26
CA GLU A 179 1.60 -0.45 13.95
C GLU A 179 1.48 0.05 15.39
N HIS A 180 0.77 1.17 15.64
CA HIS A 180 0.61 1.71 17.00
C HIS A 180 -0.25 0.84 17.91
N ARG A 181 -1.17 0.04 17.35
CA ARG A 181 -2.07 -0.82 18.12
C ARG A 181 -1.46 -2.18 18.45
N ILE A 182 -0.79 -2.81 17.49
CA ILE A 182 -0.29 -4.18 17.60
C ILE A 182 1.20 -4.18 17.95
N GLY A 183 1.95 -3.17 17.50
CA GLY A 183 3.40 -3.09 17.61
C GLY A 183 4.09 -3.45 16.29
N GLN A 184 5.21 -2.76 16.03
CA GLN A 184 5.98 -2.91 14.78
C GLN A 184 6.52 -4.34 14.59
N GLU A 185 7.02 -4.98 15.65
CA GLU A 185 7.63 -6.32 15.56
C GLU A 185 6.63 -7.39 15.13
N LEU A 186 5.45 -7.40 15.75
CA LEU A 186 4.38 -8.34 15.41
C LEU A 186 3.88 -8.10 13.98
N LEU A 187 3.72 -6.84 13.57
CA LEU A 187 3.32 -6.51 12.20
C LEU A 187 4.35 -7.01 11.16
N LEU A 188 5.64 -6.83 11.43
CA LEU A 188 6.70 -7.37 10.58
C LEU A 188 6.73 -8.91 10.57
N GLN A 189 6.40 -9.57 11.69
CA GLN A 189 6.25 -11.03 11.73
C GLN A 189 5.11 -11.50 10.83
N VAL A 190 3.98 -10.79 10.81
CA VAL A 190 2.86 -11.10 9.89
C VAL A 190 3.30 -10.97 8.44
N PHE A 191 3.98 -9.88 8.05
CA PHE A 191 4.48 -9.72 6.69
C PHE A 191 5.48 -10.81 6.29
N ASN A 192 6.41 -11.16 7.17
CA ASN A 192 7.39 -12.22 6.93
C ASN A 192 6.72 -13.60 6.79
N LYS A 193 5.68 -13.88 7.58
CA LYS A 193 4.89 -15.11 7.47
C LYS A 193 4.19 -15.19 6.11
N GLN A 194 3.56 -14.11 5.65
CA GLN A 194 2.90 -14.09 4.33
C GLN A 194 3.91 -14.33 3.19
N LEU A 195 5.06 -13.64 3.24
CA LEU A 195 6.13 -13.84 2.26
C LEU A 195 6.69 -15.27 2.27
N SER A 196 6.83 -15.88 3.44
CA SER A 196 7.28 -17.28 3.55
C SER A 196 6.27 -18.27 2.97
N LEU A 197 4.97 -18.03 3.18
CA LEU A 197 3.90 -18.85 2.61
C LEU A 197 3.86 -18.72 1.08
N ALA A 198 3.95 -17.49 0.57
CA ALA A 198 4.03 -17.22 -0.86
C ALA A 198 5.28 -17.85 -1.51
N SER A 199 6.44 -17.80 -0.84
CA SER A 199 7.68 -18.43 -1.30
C SER A 199 7.58 -19.95 -1.38
N ASN A 200 6.96 -20.59 -0.38
CA ASN A 200 6.69 -22.03 -0.46
C ASN A 200 5.74 -22.34 -1.61
N ALA A 201 4.64 -21.60 -1.75
CA ALA A 201 3.66 -21.80 -2.83
C ALA A 201 4.28 -21.65 -4.23
N ALA A 202 5.14 -20.64 -4.44
CA ALA A 202 5.79 -20.39 -5.72
C ALA A 202 6.73 -21.52 -6.16
N GLY A 203 7.32 -22.28 -5.21
CA GLY A 203 8.17 -23.43 -5.49
C GLY A 203 7.40 -24.71 -5.86
N GLN A 204 6.08 -24.75 -5.64
CA GLN A 204 5.26 -25.94 -5.83
C GLN A 204 4.63 -25.98 -7.23
N LYS A 205 4.36 -27.20 -7.72
CA LYS A 205 3.63 -27.40 -8.98
C LYS A 205 2.22 -26.81 -8.88
N ILE A 206 1.71 -26.32 -10.01
CA ILE A 206 0.45 -25.56 -10.12
C ILE A 206 -0.78 -26.32 -9.59
N GLY A 207 -0.76 -27.66 -9.62
CA GLY A 207 -1.85 -28.52 -9.15
C GLY A 207 -1.89 -28.76 -7.62
N SER A 208 -1.01 -28.12 -6.84
CA SER A 208 -0.93 -28.29 -5.39
C SER A 208 -2.01 -27.55 -4.59
N GLY A 209 -2.74 -26.62 -5.23
CA GLY A 209 -3.74 -25.77 -4.56
C GLY A 209 -3.16 -24.71 -3.60
N LEU A 210 -1.84 -24.68 -3.41
CA LEU A 210 -1.15 -23.78 -2.49
C LEU A 210 -0.95 -22.37 -3.04
N TRP A 211 -1.21 -22.16 -4.34
CA TRP A 211 -1.01 -20.88 -5.02
C TRP A 211 -1.92 -19.77 -4.51
N GLY A 212 -3.01 -20.11 -3.81
CA GLY A 212 -3.82 -19.14 -3.07
C GLY A 212 -3.04 -18.37 -2.02
N HIS A 213 -1.92 -18.90 -1.50
CA HIS A 213 -1.05 -18.19 -0.57
C HIS A 213 -0.23 -17.06 -1.21
N MET A 214 -0.20 -16.95 -2.54
CA MET A 214 0.36 -15.79 -3.25
C MET A 214 -0.66 -14.65 -3.37
N LEU A 215 -1.91 -14.87 -2.96
CA LEU A 215 -2.96 -13.86 -2.95
C LEU A 215 -3.15 -13.33 -1.52
N ILE A 216 -3.30 -12.02 -1.40
CA ILE A 216 -3.63 -11.35 -0.15
C ILE A 216 -5.02 -10.72 -0.25
N SER A 217 -5.83 -10.95 0.78
CA SER A 217 -7.11 -10.27 0.96
C SER A 217 -7.21 -9.68 2.36
N THR A 218 -8.06 -8.67 2.50
CA THR A 218 -8.31 -7.99 3.79
C THR A 218 -8.76 -9.00 4.85
N ASN A 219 -9.56 -9.99 4.47
CA ASN A 219 -10.01 -11.05 5.37
C ASN A 219 -8.87 -11.96 5.85
N VAL A 220 -7.99 -12.39 4.94
CA VAL A 220 -6.84 -13.25 5.30
C VAL A 220 -5.84 -12.47 6.15
N PHE A 221 -5.61 -11.20 5.82
CA PHE A 221 -4.71 -10.33 6.56
C PHE A 221 -5.23 -10.03 7.98
N THR A 222 -6.51 -9.71 8.12
CA THR A 222 -7.15 -9.45 9.43
C THR A 222 -7.14 -10.69 10.32
N LYS A 223 -7.26 -11.90 9.75
CA LYS A 223 -7.12 -13.17 10.50
C LYS A 223 -5.68 -13.50 10.89
N ALA A 224 -4.71 -12.89 10.23
CA ALA A 224 -3.28 -13.15 10.47
C ALA A 224 -2.68 -12.20 11.52
N ILE A 225 -3.31 -11.04 11.73
CA ILE A 225 -3.08 -10.09 12.83
C ILE A 225 -3.72 -10.63 14.11
#